data_AF-A0A7R9V4M9-F1
#
_entry.id   AF-A0A7R9V4M9-F1
#
_cell.length_a   1.000
_cell.length_b   1.000
_cell.length_c   1.000
_cell.angle_alpha   90.00
_cell.angle_beta   90.00
_cell.angle_gamma   90.00
#
_symmetry.space_group_name_H-M   'P 1'
#
loop_
_entity.id
_entity.type
_entity.pdbx_description
1 polymer ?
#
loop_
_entity_poly.entity_id
_entity_poly.type
_entity_poly.pdbx_seq_one_letter_code
_entity_poly.pdbx_strand_id
1 'polypeptide(L)'
;KWHQQRNLPNVIKWLAREMQLSPDKVLQAAGVKTQSAGAAAVAGTTAGGPQQWTRQDVESATEFLFDSIMSDPSLHQGPQKREALLALARLWAAAHPSPACASGAQRLVAFFPTLWPAGEAAAPSELRRMQLCGPGGAKGRYVACASSTEGGRGFTCGLWLMLHAAANRL
;
A
#
# COMPACT_ATOMS: atom_id res chain seq x y z
N LYS A 1 -2.73 20.41 -5.92
CA LYS A 1 -4.09 20.20 -6.48
C LYS A 1 -4.27 18.72 -6.88
N TRP A 2 -4.38 17.80 -5.91
CA TRP A 2 -4.25 16.34 -6.18
C TRP A 2 -5.18 15.41 -5.35
N HIS A 3 -6.43 15.79 -5.06
CA HIS A 3 -7.32 14.92 -4.27
C HIS A 3 -8.77 14.72 -4.77
N GLN A 4 -9.23 15.33 -5.86
CA GLN A 4 -10.66 15.24 -6.20
C GLN A 4 -11.06 14.25 -7.30
N GLN A 5 -10.13 13.61 -8.01
CA GLN A 5 -10.49 12.80 -9.20
C GLN A 5 -10.32 11.28 -9.06
N ARG A 6 -9.75 10.76 -7.97
CA ARG A 6 -9.26 9.37 -7.95
C ARG A 6 -10.32 8.28 -7.94
N ASN A 7 -11.62 8.61 -7.83
CA ASN A 7 -12.69 7.59 -7.86
C ASN A 7 -14.00 8.08 -8.50
N LEU A 8 -13.99 9.23 -9.18
CA LEU A 8 -15.21 9.82 -9.74
C LEU A 8 -15.99 8.84 -10.64
N PRO A 9 -15.36 8.04 -11.53
CA PRO A 9 -16.08 7.08 -12.36
C PRO A 9 -16.77 5.95 -11.55
N ASN A 10 -16.17 5.51 -10.46
CA ASN A 10 -16.72 4.45 -9.60
C ASN A 10 -17.87 4.99 -8.73
N VAL A 11 -17.73 6.21 -8.22
CA VAL A 11 -18.78 6.91 -7.47
C VAL A 11 -20.00 7.17 -8.35
N ILE A 12 -19.79 7.59 -9.60
CA ILE A 12 -20.88 7.80 -10.58
C ILE A 12 -21.61 6.50 -10.88
N LYS A 13 -20.88 5.40 -11.10
CA LYS A 13 -21.49 4.09 -11.34
C LYS A 13 -22.29 3.58 -10.14
N TRP A 14 -21.78 3.81 -8.93
CA TRP A 14 -22.49 3.45 -7.70
C TRP A 14 -23.77 4.28 -7.52
N LEU A 15 -23.69 5.61 -7.65
CA LEU A 15 -24.86 6.51 -7.54
C LEU A 15 -25.92 6.22 -8.60
N ALA A 16 -25.50 5.95 -9.85
CA ALA A 16 -26.38 5.58 -10.94
C ALA A 16 -27.17 4.29 -10.61
N ARG A 17 -26.50 3.28 -10.04
CA ARG A 17 -27.13 2.01 -9.64
C ARG A 17 -28.09 2.19 -8.47
N GLU A 18 -27.68 2.92 -7.43
CA GLU A 18 -28.47 3.07 -6.21
C GLU A 18 -29.72 3.93 -6.43
N MET A 19 -29.59 5.00 -7.22
CA MET A 19 -30.71 5.91 -7.49
C MET A 19 -31.47 5.55 -8.78
N GLN A 20 -31.17 4.40 -9.39
CA GLN A 20 -31.74 3.96 -10.68
C GLN A 20 -31.63 5.03 -11.79
N LEU A 21 -30.57 5.84 -11.76
CA LEU A 21 -30.31 6.86 -12.77
C LEU A 21 -29.34 6.36 -13.82
N SER A 22 -29.47 6.84 -15.06
CA SER A 22 -28.45 6.61 -16.08
C SER A 22 -27.15 7.37 -15.72
N PRO A 23 -25.96 6.76 -15.86
CA PRO A 23 -24.67 7.41 -15.57
C PRO A 23 -24.48 8.78 -16.25
N ASP A 24 -25.02 8.95 -17.46
CA ASP A 24 -24.94 10.20 -18.22
C ASP A 24 -25.69 11.36 -17.54
N LYS A 25 -26.81 11.07 -16.88
CA LYS A 25 -27.56 12.07 -16.09
C LYS A 25 -26.80 12.49 -14.84
N VAL A 26 -26.09 11.55 -14.21
CA VAL A 26 -25.26 11.83 -13.03
C VAL A 26 -24.05 12.70 -13.43
N LEU A 27 -23.43 12.42 -14.58
CA LEU A 27 -22.33 13.21 -15.14
C LEU A 27 -22.78 14.63 -15.54
N GLN A 28 -23.95 14.76 -16.15
CA GLN A 28 -24.52 16.04 -16.56
C GLN A 28 -24.89 16.91 -15.35
N ALA A 29 -25.49 16.32 -14.31
CA ALA A 29 -25.79 17.02 -13.05
C ALA A 29 -24.52 17.42 -12.30
N ALA A 30 -23.44 16.65 -12.43
CA ALA A 30 -22.13 16.96 -11.86
C ALA A 30 -21.28 17.95 -12.69
N GLY A 31 -21.77 18.42 -13.84
CA GLY A 31 -21.07 19.39 -14.70
C GLY A 31 -19.82 18.84 -15.39
N VAL A 32 -19.69 17.51 -15.54
CA VAL A 32 -18.51 16.85 -16.10
C VAL A 32 -18.71 16.60 -17.60
N LYS A 33 -17.84 17.14 -18.46
CA LYS A 33 -17.85 16.87 -19.90
C LYS A 33 -17.19 15.53 -20.21
N THR A 34 -17.91 14.64 -20.89
CA THR A 34 -17.44 13.30 -21.30
C THR A 34 -16.47 13.37 -22.48
N GLN A 35 -15.34 12.68 -22.36
CA GLN A 35 -14.53 12.24 -23.51
C GLN A 35 -14.62 10.72 -23.60
N SER A 36 -14.97 10.20 -24.77
CA SER A 36 -15.08 8.77 -25.05
C SER A 36 -13.70 8.17 -25.32
N ALA A 37 -13.39 7.07 -24.63
CA ALA A 37 -12.29 6.18 -25.00
C ALA A 37 -12.86 4.78 -25.25
N GLY A 38 -12.53 4.24 -26.42
CA GLY A 38 -13.09 3.01 -26.98
C GLY A 38 -12.79 1.75 -26.15
N ALA A 39 -13.72 0.81 -26.23
CA ALA A 39 -13.64 -0.49 -25.58
C ALA A 39 -12.63 -1.40 -26.28
N ALA A 40 -11.59 -1.83 -25.56
CA ALA A 40 -10.86 -3.04 -25.89
C ALA A 40 -11.31 -4.14 -24.90
N ALA A 41 -11.87 -5.22 -25.44
CA ALA A 41 -12.29 -6.38 -24.67
C ALA A 41 -11.06 -7.11 -24.11
N VAL A 42 -11.05 -7.36 -22.80
CA VAL A 42 -10.09 -8.27 -22.16
C VAL A 42 -10.87 -9.48 -21.69
N ALA A 43 -10.50 -10.64 -22.24
CA ALA A 43 -11.01 -11.94 -21.85
C ALA A 43 -10.84 -12.13 -20.34
N GLY A 44 -11.95 -12.43 -19.66
CA GLY A 44 -11.95 -12.75 -18.25
C GLY A 44 -11.26 -14.10 -18.02
N THR A 45 -10.11 -14.08 -17.36
CA THR A 45 -9.57 -15.28 -16.71
C THR A 45 -10.42 -15.56 -15.48
N THR A 46 -11.00 -16.75 -15.45
CA THR A 46 -11.85 -17.29 -14.40
C THR A 46 -11.17 -17.25 -13.03
N ALA A 47 -11.90 -16.75 -12.04
CA ALA A 47 -11.59 -16.90 -10.63
C ALA A 47 -11.85 -18.35 -10.19
N GLY A 48 -10.93 -18.96 -9.44
CA GLY A 48 -11.16 -20.28 -8.85
C GLY A 48 -9.92 -21.03 -8.39
N GLY A 49 -9.19 -20.49 -7.41
CA GLY A 49 -8.16 -21.20 -6.64
C GLY A 49 -7.86 -20.44 -5.36
N PRO A 50 -7.40 -21.08 -4.26
CA PRO A 50 -7.00 -20.34 -3.07
C PRO A 50 -5.97 -19.30 -3.50
N GLN A 51 -6.26 -18.03 -3.23
CA GLN A 51 -5.37 -16.90 -3.52
C GLN A 51 -4.09 -17.07 -2.69
N GLN A 52 -3.15 -17.85 -3.20
CA GLN A 52 -1.82 -17.98 -2.63
C GLN A 52 -1.07 -16.70 -2.97
N TRP A 53 -0.93 -15.85 -1.97
CA TRP A 53 -0.02 -14.72 -2.02
C TRP A 53 1.41 -15.23 -2.21
N THR A 54 2.23 -14.49 -2.94
CA THR A 54 3.66 -14.81 -3.06
C THR A 54 4.46 -14.02 -2.03
N ARG A 55 5.62 -14.55 -1.64
CA ARG A 55 6.58 -13.80 -0.81
C ARG A 55 6.89 -12.43 -1.42
N GLN A 56 7.00 -12.35 -2.74
CA GLN A 56 7.24 -11.08 -3.43
C GLN A 56 6.10 -10.07 -3.20
N ASP A 57 4.83 -10.50 -3.19
CA ASP A 57 3.70 -9.58 -2.97
C ASP A 57 3.76 -8.89 -1.60
N VAL A 58 4.13 -9.64 -0.55
CA VAL A 58 4.25 -9.10 0.81
C VAL A 58 5.52 -8.28 1.00
N GLU A 59 6.65 -8.69 0.42
CA GLU A 59 7.89 -7.92 0.48
C GLU A 59 7.76 -6.58 -0.25
N SER A 60 7.18 -6.59 -1.46
CA SER A 60 6.92 -5.38 -2.24
C SER A 60 5.99 -4.41 -1.51
N ALA A 61 4.95 -4.93 -0.84
CA ALA A 61 4.03 -4.11 -0.06
C ALA A 61 4.69 -3.51 1.20
N THR A 62 5.51 -4.29 1.90
CA THR A 62 6.23 -3.81 3.09
C THR A 62 7.24 -2.72 2.73
N GLU A 63 8.04 -2.92 1.69
CA GLU A 63 8.97 -1.91 1.18
C GLU A 63 8.24 -0.64 0.71
N PHE A 64 7.11 -0.81 0.01
CA PHE A 64 6.31 0.34 -0.45
C PHE A 64 5.68 1.12 0.73
N LEU A 65 5.16 0.43 1.75
CA LEU A 65 4.61 1.07 2.94
C LEU A 65 5.67 1.86 3.68
N PHE A 66 6.83 1.24 3.94
CA PHE A 66 7.93 1.90 4.63
C PHE A 66 8.42 3.12 3.85
N ASP A 67 8.64 2.98 2.54
CA ASP A 67 9.03 4.08 1.66
C ASP A 67 8.01 5.22 1.65
N SER A 68 6.71 4.89 1.64
CA SER A 68 5.63 5.89 1.69
C SER A 68 5.64 6.68 3.00
N ILE A 69 5.77 5.99 4.15
CA ILE A 69 5.88 6.65 5.46
C ILE A 69 7.11 7.54 5.51
N MET A 70 8.25 7.06 4.99
CA MET A 70 9.52 7.79 4.99
C MET A 70 9.56 8.97 4.01
N SER A 71 8.80 8.91 2.92
CA SER A 71 8.77 9.95 1.88
C SER A 71 7.84 11.11 2.21
N ASP A 72 6.80 10.88 3.01
CA ASP A 72 5.87 11.93 3.44
C ASP A 72 6.18 12.37 4.88
N PRO A 73 6.72 13.59 5.09
CA PRO A 73 7.00 14.12 6.42
C PRO A 73 5.77 14.13 7.33
N SER A 74 4.56 14.28 6.79
CA SER A 74 3.33 14.26 7.59
C SER A 74 3.07 12.90 8.25
N LEU A 75 3.67 11.81 7.74
CA LEU A 75 3.48 10.45 8.26
C LEU A 75 4.53 10.01 9.29
N HIS A 76 5.62 10.76 9.43
CA HIS A 76 6.68 10.43 10.40
C HIS A 76 7.05 11.59 11.33
N GLN A 77 6.61 12.83 11.08
CA GLN A 77 6.92 13.93 11.99
C GLN A 77 6.16 13.87 13.32
N GLY A 78 6.91 13.97 14.41
CA GLY A 78 6.40 14.05 15.79
C GLY A 78 6.54 12.75 16.59
N PRO A 79 6.49 12.86 17.93
CA PRO A 79 6.80 11.75 18.85
C PRO A 79 5.85 10.55 18.70
N GLN A 80 4.56 10.80 18.48
CA GLN A 80 3.56 9.75 18.31
C GLN A 80 3.80 8.89 17.05
N LYS A 81 4.18 9.52 15.93
CA LYS A 81 4.44 8.82 14.66
C LYS A 81 5.76 8.07 14.70
N ARG A 82 6.77 8.64 15.36
CA ARG A 82 8.02 7.96 15.68
C ARG A 82 7.77 6.68 16.47
N GLU A 83 7.00 6.76 17.56
CA GLU A 83 6.63 5.58 18.36
C GLU A 83 5.77 4.58 17.58
N ALA A 84 4.84 5.05 16.75
CA ALA A 84 4.04 4.18 15.89
C ALA A 84 4.91 3.42 14.87
N LEU A 85 5.91 4.08 14.28
CA LEU A 85 6.86 3.41 13.39
C LEU A 85 7.70 2.36 14.13
N LEU A 86 8.16 2.67 15.34
CA LEU A 86 8.89 1.71 16.17
C LEU A 86 8.02 0.51 16.54
N ALA A 87 6.74 0.72 16.87
CA ALA A 87 5.79 -0.35 17.13
C ALA A 87 5.54 -1.21 15.89
N LEU A 88 5.38 -0.58 14.72
CA LEU A 88 5.25 -1.29 13.44
C LEU A 88 6.50 -2.12 13.11
N ALA A 89 7.70 -1.57 13.33
CA ALA A 89 8.95 -2.30 13.15
C ALA A 89 9.06 -3.50 14.11
N ARG A 90 8.62 -3.36 15.37
CA ARG A 90 8.57 -4.47 16.33
C ARG A 90 7.59 -5.56 15.90
N LEU A 91 6.41 -5.20 15.40
CA LEU A 91 5.45 -6.15 14.82
C LEU A 91 6.09 -6.95 13.68
N TRP A 92 6.76 -6.26 12.75
CA TRP A 92 7.43 -6.93 11.64
C TRP A 92 8.59 -7.81 12.08
N ALA A 93 9.39 -7.34 13.04
CA ALA A 93 10.49 -8.10 13.60
C ALA A 93 10.05 -9.44 14.23
N ALA A 94 8.85 -9.45 14.83
CA ALA A 94 8.30 -10.63 15.50
C ALA A 94 7.54 -11.57 14.54
N ALA A 95 6.75 -11.04 13.60
CA ALA A 95 5.70 -11.82 12.94
C ALA A 95 5.69 -11.72 11.39
N HIS A 96 6.59 -10.97 10.77
CA HIS A 96 6.53 -10.76 9.33
C HIS A 96 6.71 -12.07 8.52
N PRO A 97 5.91 -12.32 7.46
CA PRO A 97 5.98 -13.56 6.66
C PRO A 97 7.25 -13.81 5.87
N SER A 98 7.93 -12.75 5.46
CA SER A 98 9.27 -12.85 4.89
C SER A 98 10.33 -12.83 5.99
N PRO A 99 11.20 -13.86 6.08
CA PRO A 99 12.36 -13.86 6.98
C PRO A 99 13.32 -12.69 6.73
N ALA A 100 13.44 -12.24 5.47
CA ALA A 100 14.32 -11.13 5.10
C ALA A 100 13.81 -9.82 5.70
N CYS A 101 12.51 -9.51 5.54
CA CYS A 101 11.92 -8.32 6.15
C CYS A 101 11.89 -8.40 7.67
N ALA A 102 11.63 -9.58 8.26
CA ALA A 102 11.68 -9.76 9.71
C ALA A 102 13.08 -9.43 10.24
N SER A 103 14.13 -9.95 9.59
CA SER A 103 15.52 -9.68 9.96
C SER A 103 15.91 -8.20 9.77
N GLY A 104 15.43 -7.55 8.72
CA GLY A 104 15.65 -6.11 8.54
C GLY A 104 14.90 -5.26 9.57
N ALA A 105 13.69 -5.64 9.93
CA ALA A 105 12.93 -4.99 10.99
C ALA A 105 13.59 -5.16 12.35
N GLN A 106 14.18 -6.33 12.65
CA GLN A 106 14.98 -6.54 13.86
C GLN A 106 16.19 -5.59 13.92
N ARG A 107 16.92 -5.43 12.80
CA ARG A 107 17.99 -4.43 12.70
C ARG A 107 17.47 -3.02 12.92
N LEU A 108 16.33 -2.68 12.31
CA LEU A 108 15.71 -1.37 12.49
C LEU A 108 15.41 -1.12 13.98
N VAL A 109 14.74 -2.06 14.66
CA VAL A 109 14.41 -1.94 16.08
C VAL A 109 15.67 -1.78 16.93
N ALA A 110 16.72 -2.57 16.67
CA ALA A 110 17.97 -2.51 17.43
C ALA A 110 18.67 -1.15 17.33
N PHE A 111 18.69 -0.56 16.14
CA PHE A 111 19.36 0.73 15.91
C PHE A 111 18.42 1.94 15.96
N PHE A 112 17.11 1.75 16.13
CA PHE A 112 16.11 2.82 16.10
C PHE A 112 16.42 4.00 17.03
N PRO A 113 16.75 3.81 18.32
CA PRO A 113 17.02 4.95 19.21
C PRO A 113 18.31 5.69 18.85
N THR A 114 19.24 5.04 18.16
CA THR A 114 20.49 5.66 17.67
C THR A 114 20.26 6.39 16.36
N LEU A 115 19.49 5.79 15.43
CA LEU A 115 19.19 6.38 14.14
C LEU A 115 18.23 7.56 14.27
N TRP A 116 17.18 7.41 15.07
CA TRP A 116 16.18 8.44 15.29
C TRP A 116 15.92 8.61 16.79
N PRO A 117 16.77 9.40 17.48
CA PRO A 117 16.63 9.67 18.91
C PRO A 117 15.28 10.25 19.32
N ALA A 118 14.91 10.06 20.58
CA ALA A 118 13.72 10.71 21.14
C ALA A 118 13.92 12.24 21.16
N GLY A 119 12.86 12.99 20.81
CA GLY A 119 12.90 14.45 20.73
C GLY A 119 13.23 15.00 19.34
N GLU A 120 13.71 14.16 18.42
CA GLU A 120 13.89 14.59 17.02
C GLU A 120 12.56 14.61 16.26
N ALA A 121 12.27 15.77 15.65
CA ALA A 121 10.98 16.03 15.03
C ALA A 121 10.73 15.21 13.76
N ALA A 122 11.76 14.82 13.00
CA ALA A 122 11.65 14.14 11.72
C ALA A 122 12.63 12.97 11.59
N ALA A 123 12.26 11.99 10.77
CA ALA A 123 13.11 10.85 10.48
C ALA A 123 14.35 11.29 9.67
N PRO A 124 15.55 10.76 10.01
CA PRO A 124 16.77 11.04 9.27
C PRO A 124 16.73 10.44 7.86
N SER A 125 17.55 10.98 6.95
CA SER A 125 17.60 10.53 5.56
C SER A 125 18.08 9.08 5.41
N GLU A 126 18.91 8.63 6.35
CA GLU A 126 19.49 7.30 6.48
C GLU A 126 18.41 6.25 6.64
N LEU A 127 17.41 6.55 7.48
CA LEU A 127 16.27 5.67 7.71
C LEU A 127 15.44 5.48 6.43
N ARG A 128 15.34 6.53 5.59
CA ARG A 128 14.63 6.46 4.30
C ARG A 128 15.31 5.55 3.28
N ARG A 129 16.64 5.37 3.38
CA ARG A 129 17.43 4.52 2.47
C ARG A 129 17.49 3.06 2.90
N MET A 130 16.91 2.73 4.05
CA MET A 130 16.91 1.35 4.56
C MET A 130 16.08 0.45 3.65
N GLN A 131 16.67 -0.69 3.28
CA GLN A 131 15.99 -1.78 2.57
C GLN A 131 15.62 -2.84 3.61
N LEU A 132 14.38 -2.79 4.09
CA LEU A 132 13.88 -3.68 5.15
C LEU A 132 13.93 -5.15 4.73
N CYS A 133 13.58 -5.44 3.49
CA CYS A 133 13.47 -6.78 2.94
C CYS A 133 14.73 -7.23 2.18
N GLY A 134 15.78 -6.40 2.16
CA GLY A 134 17.05 -6.68 1.49
C GLY A 134 17.12 -6.22 0.02
N PRO A 135 18.30 -6.37 -0.61
CA PRO A 135 18.53 -5.98 -1.99
C PRO A 135 17.64 -6.80 -2.93
N GLY A 136 16.83 -6.09 -3.74
CA GLY A 136 15.85 -6.71 -4.62
C GLY A 136 14.42 -6.74 -4.06
N GLY A 137 14.17 -6.13 -2.89
CA GLY A 137 12.83 -5.79 -2.43
C GLY A 137 12.09 -5.03 -3.53
N ALA A 138 11.20 -5.71 -4.22
CA ALA A 138 10.74 -5.32 -5.54
C ALA A 138 9.64 -4.26 -5.41
N LYS A 139 9.96 -3.06 -4.91
CA LYS A 139 9.02 -1.94 -4.71
C LYS A 139 8.08 -1.81 -5.91
N GLY A 140 6.78 -2.02 -5.67
CA GLY A 140 5.74 -1.91 -6.69
C GLY A 140 5.62 -3.08 -7.68
N ARG A 141 6.38 -4.18 -7.53
CA ARG A 141 6.29 -5.37 -8.39
C ARG A 141 5.51 -6.47 -7.67
N TYR A 142 4.31 -6.73 -8.15
CA TYR A 142 3.39 -7.72 -7.60
C TYR A 142 3.25 -8.91 -8.57
N VAL A 143 2.94 -10.09 -8.03
CA VAL A 143 2.72 -11.33 -8.79
C VAL A 143 1.26 -11.77 -8.63
N ALA A 144 0.89 -12.33 -7.48
CA ALA A 144 -0.50 -12.71 -7.23
C ALA A 144 -1.39 -11.48 -7.00
N CYS A 145 -0.82 -10.42 -6.43
CA CYS A 145 -1.50 -9.15 -6.22
C CYS A 145 -1.49 -8.24 -7.46
N ALA A 146 -0.93 -8.67 -8.60
CA ALA A 146 -0.84 -7.84 -9.78
C ALA A 146 -2.23 -7.50 -10.35
N SER A 147 -2.45 -6.22 -10.67
CA SER A 147 -3.67 -5.74 -11.31
C SER A 147 -3.48 -5.60 -12.81
N SER A 148 -4.53 -5.89 -13.58
CA SER A 148 -4.60 -5.59 -15.02
C SER A 148 -4.98 -4.13 -15.30
N THR A 149 -5.42 -3.38 -14.29
CA THR A 149 -5.76 -1.95 -14.39
C THR A 149 -4.89 -1.11 -13.47
N GLU A 150 -4.54 0.08 -13.95
CA GLU A 150 -3.87 1.10 -13.15
C GLU A 150 -4.72 1.46 -11.92
N GLY A 151 -4.12 1.51 -10.73
CA GLY A 151 -4.83 1.75 -9.47
C GLY A 151 -5.73 0.60 -8.99
N GLY A 152 -5.69 -0.58 -9.62
CA GLY A 152 -6.36 -1.77 -9.09
C GLY A 152 -5.62 -2.40 -7.91
N ARG A 153 -5.73 -3.72 -7.75
CA ARG A 153 -4.98 -4.48 -6.73
C ARG A 153 -3.45 -4.28 -6.86
N GLY A 154 -2.71 -4.64 -5.82
CA GLY A 154 -1.26 -4.43 -5.76
C GLY A 154 -0.86 -4.17 -4.31
N PHE A 155 -0.48 -2.94 -4.01
CA PHE A 155 -0.08 -2.52 -2.67
C PHE A 155 -1.10 -2.91 -1.59
N THR A 156 -2.37 -2.56 -1.79
CA THR A 156 -3.43 -2.85 -0.81
C THR A 156 -3.64 -4.35 -0.60
N CYS A 157 -3.54 -5.15 -1.68
CA CYS A 157 -3.60 -6.61 -1.61
C CYS A 157 -2.42 -7.18 -0.82
N GLY A 158 -1.19 -6.82 -1.19
CA GLY A 158 0.02 -7.33 -0.52
C GLY A 158 0.10 -6.90 0.94
N LEU A 159 -0.31 -5.66 1.25
CA LEU A 159 -0.34 -5.14 2.62
C LEU A 159 -1.38 -5.88 3.47
N TRP A 160 -2.59 -6.10 2.95
CA TRP A 160 -3.63 -6.85 3.66
C TRP A 160 -3.14 -8.27 3.96
N LEU A 161 -2.57 -8.95 2.97
CA LEU A 161 -2.03 -10.30 3.14
C LEU A 161 -0.88 -10.34 4.14
N MET A 162 0.02 -9.35 4.12
CA MET A 162 1.11 -9.24 5.10
C MET A 162 0.56 -9.10 6.53
N LEU A 163 -0.42 -8.22 6.75
CA LEU A 163 -1.03 -7.99 8.06
C LEU A 163 -1.75 -9.23 8.58
N HIS A 164 -2.52 -9.92 7.74
CA HIS A 164 -3.19 -11.17 8.11
C HIS A 164 -2.19 -12.28 8.40
N ALA A 165 -1.15 -12.42 7.58
CA ALA A 165 -0.10 -13.41 7.83
C ALA A 165 0.67 -13.12 9.13
N ALA A 166 0.90 -11.85 9.46
CA ALA A 166 1.52 -11.46 10.72
C ALA A 166 0.59 -11.75 11.92
N ALA A 167 -0.69 -11.41 11.82
CA ALA A 167 -1.67 -11.68 12.89
C ALA A 167 -1.80 -13.17 13.22
N ASN A 168 -1.68 -14.06 12.23
CA ASN A 168 -1.69 -15.52 12.45
C ASN A 168 -0.38 -16.07 13.07
N ARG A 169 0.65 -15.24 13.25
CA ARG A 169 1.93 -15.63 13.87
C ARG A 169 2.15 -15.01 15.25
N LEU A 170 1.26 -14.13 15.69
CA LEU A 170 1.23 -13.57 17.05
C LEU A 170 0.46 -14.51 17.97
#